data_AF-A0A3M6K410-F1
#
_entry.id   AF-A0A3M6K410-F1
#
_cell.length_a   1.000
_cell.length_b   1.000
_cell.length_c   1.000
_cell.angle_alpha   90.00
_cell.angle_beta   90.00
_cell.angle_gamma   90.00
#
_symmetry.space_group_name_H-M   'P 1'
#
loop_
_entity.id
_entity.type
_entity.pdbx_description
1 polymer ?
#
loop_
_entity_poly.entity_id
_entity_poly.type
_entity_poly.pdbx_seq_one_letter_code
_entity_poly.pdbx_strand_id
1 'polypeptide(L)' 'DIAIEYFNEVIINNGTISAEHGDGLARSEFIKKQYGQKNYHTFEKIKKIMDPNGILNPGKKITKKSTIVKNLEKY' A
#
# COMPACT_ATOMS: atom_id res chain seq x y z
N ASP A 1 -10.00 -11.54 -5.86
CA ASP A 1 -8.80 -12.02 -5.16
C ASP A 1 -9.07 -11.96 -3.66
N ILE A 2 -8.84 -13.04 -2.93
CA ILE A 2 -9.12 -13.16 -1.48
C ILE A 2 -8.44 -12.04 -0.69
N ALA A 3 -7.25 -11.60 -1.11
CA ALA A 3 -6.55 -10.52 -0.42
C ALA A 3 -7.30 -9.18 -0.51
N ILE A 4 -7.89 -8.87 -1.66
CA ILE A 4 -8.68 -7.64 -1.85
C ILE A 4 -9.91 -7.66 -0.96
N GLU A 5 -10.66 -8.77 -0.95
CA GLU A 5 -11.86 -8.94 -0.13
C GLU A 5 -11.53 -8.82 1.36
N TYR A 6 -10.54 -9.60 1.83
CA TYR A 6 -10.10 -9.58 3.23
C TYR A 6 -9.64 -8.19 3.69
N PHE A 7 -8.76 -7.53 2.94
CA PHE A 7 -8.26 -6.20 3.34
C PHE A 7 -9.35 -5.12 3.26
N ASN A 8 -10.31 -5.26 2.34
CA ASN A 8 -11.45 -4.35 2.28
C ASN A 8 -12.32 -4.46 3.53
N GLU A 9 -12.64 -5.68 3.96
CA GLU A 9 -13.43 -5.93 5.17
C GLU A 9 -12.73 -5.40 6.42
N VAL A 10 -11.43 -5.65 6.56
CA VAL A 10 -10.64 -5.11 7.67
C VAL A 10 -10.73 -3.59 7.73
N ILE A 11 -10.55 -2.90 6.59
CA ILE A 11 -10.58 -1.43 6.54
C ILE A 11 -11.98 -0.87 6.82
N ILE A 12 -13.05 -1.49 6.30
CA ILE A 12 -14.44 -1.05 6.55
C ILE A 12 -14.80 -1.17 8.03
N ASN A 13 -14.28 -2.18 8.72
CA ASN A 13 -14.46 -2.37 10.15
C ASN A 13 -13.48 -1.55 11.01
N ASN A 14 -12.84 -0.50 10.44
CA ASN A 14 -11.86 0.36 11.10
C ASN A 14 -10.61 -0.37 11.65
N GLY A 15 -10.30 -1.54 11.10
CA GLY A 15 -9.10 -2.31 11.41
C GLY A 15 -7.87 -1.81 10.66
N THR A 16 -6.74 -2.46 10.94
CA THR A 16 -5.47 -2.24 10.22
C THR A 16 -5.05 -3.48 9.45
N ILE A 17 -4.68 -3.32 8.18
CA ILE A 17 -4.16 -4.41 7.32
C ILE A 17 -2.74 -4.85 7.70
N SER A 18 -2.10 -4.13 8.61
CA SER A 18 -0.81 -4.46 9.20
C SER A 18 -0.75 -3.97 10.65
N ALA A 19 -0.47 -4.88 11.58
CA ALA A 19 -0.11 -4.52 12.95
C ALA A 19 1.39 -4.22 13.06
N GLU A 20 2.24 -5.22 12.83
CA GLU A 20 3.69 -5.13 13.09
C GLU A 20 4.59 -5.35 11.85
N HIS A 21 4.14 -6.15 10.88
CA HIS A 21 5.00 -6.56 9.76
C HIS A 21 5.20 -5.48 8.68
N GLY A 22 4.41 -4.41 8.71
CA GLY A 22 4.45 -3.32 7.75
C GLY A 22 3.81 -3.67 6.40
N ASP A 23 3.89 -2.71 5.46
CA ASP A 23 3.14 -2.80 4.21
C ASP A 23 3.85 -3.70 3.18
N GLY A 24 5.05 -3.30 2.75
CA GLY A 24 5.79 -3.95 1.67
C GLY A 24 4.98 -4.07 0.37
N LEU A 25 5.48 -4.84 -0.61
CA LEU A 25 4.76 -5.02 -1.89
C LEU A 25 3.41 -5.72 -1.72
N ALA A 26 3.29 -6.56 -0.69
CA ALA A 26 2.08 -7.33 -0.42
C ALA A 26 0.89 -6.42 -0.10
N ARG A 27 1.13 -5.22 0.46
CA ARG A 27 0.07 -4.31 0.91
C ARG A 27 0.16 -2.90 0.32
N SER A 28 1.20 -2.58 -0.45
CA SER A 28 1.44 -1.27 -1.07
C SER A 28 0.20 -0.67 -1.73
N GLU A 29 -0.57 -1.47 -2.45
CA GLU A 29 -1.74 -1.01 -3.20
C GLU A 29 -2.91 -0.60 -2.31
N PHE A 30 -2.97 -1.06 -1.06
CA PHE A 30 -4.03 -0.73 -0.09
C PHE A 30 -3.68 0.45 0.82
N ILE A 31 -2.43 0.91 0.85
CA ILE A 31 -1.99 1.99 1.75
C ILE A 31 -2.86 3.24 1.60
N LYS A 32 -3.14 3.64 0.35
CA LYS A 32 -4.00 4.80 0.09
C LYS A 32 -5.42 4.61 0.65
N LYS A 33 -5.94 3.37 0.63
CA LYS A 33 -7.25 3.03 1.18
C LYS A 33 -7.24 3.01 2.71
N GLN A 34 -6.23 2.38 3.33
CA GLN A 34 -6.07 2.29 4.79
C GLN A 34 -5.94 3.67 5.45
N TYR A 35 -5.14 4.57 4.88
CA TYR A 35 -4.81 5.85 5.51
C TYR A 35 -5.60 7.04 4.94
N GLY A 36 -6.29 6.85 3.82
CA GLY A 36 -7.04 7.88 3.11
C GLY A 36 -6.16 8.86 2.32
N GLN A 37 -6.81 9.62 1.43
CA GLN A 37 -6.15 10.52 0.47
C GLN A 37 -5.25 11.57 1.16
N LYS A 38 -5.70 12.15 2.27
CA LYS A 38 -4.96 13.21 2.99
C LYS A 38 -3.61 12.70 3.51
N ASN A 39 -3.61 11.58 4.23
CA ASN A 39 -2.39 11.02 4.81
C ASN A 39 -1.49 10.42 3.74
N TYR A 40 -2.06 9.76 2.73
CA TYR A 40 -1.29 9.26 1.59
C TYR A 40 -0.52 10.38 0.89
N HIS A 41 -1.15 11.55 0.70
CA HIS A 41 -0.47 12.71 0.12
C HIS A 41 0.66 13.26 1.00
N THR A 42 0.52 13.18 2.33
CA THR A 42 1.62 13.48 3.26
C THR A 42 2.79 12.51 3.06
N PHE A 43 2.52 11.21 2.89
CA PHE A 43 3.56 10.22 2.60
C PHE A 43 4.28 10.52 1.28
N GLU A 44 3.54 10.92 0.23
CA GLU A 44 4.13 11.33 -1.06
C GLU A 44 5.07 12.52 -0.90
N LYS A 45 4.64 13.55 -0.16
CA LYS A 45 5.46 14.74 0.13
C LYS A 45 6.74 14.37 0.88
N ILE A 46 6.63 13.60 1.96
CA ILE A 46 7.78 13.15 2.74
C ILE A 46 8.73 12.34 1.85
N LYS A 47 8.20 11.40 1.07
CA LYS A 47 9.00 10.57 0.18
C LYS A 47 9.75 11.42 -0.85
N LYS A 48 9.10 12.42 -1.44
CA LYS A 48 9.72 13.32 -2.41
C LYS A 48 10.81 14.21 -1.80
N ILE A 49 10.64 14.66 -0.56
CA ILE A 49 11.64 15.46 0.16
C ILE A 49 12.86 14.61 0.50
N MET A 50 12.64 13.39 1.02
CA MET A 50 13.72 12.52 1.52
C MET A 50 14.40 11.71 0.41
N ASP A 51 13.71 11.44 -0.69
CA ASP A 51 14.24 10.68 -1.82
C ASP A 51 13.73 11.26 -3.16
N PRO A 52 14.24 12.44 -3.57
CA PRO A 52 13.78 13.14 -4.77
C PRO A 52 13.98 12.33 -6.06
N ASN A 53 14.99 11.46 -6.09
CA ASN A 53 15.32 10.61 -7.24
C ASN A 53 14.59 9.26 -7.21
N GLY A 54 13.89 8.94 -6.11
CA GLY A 54 13.11 7.71 -5.98
C GLY A 54 13.93 6.42 -5.90
N ILE A 55 15.19 6.48 -5.45
CA ILE A 55 16.10 5.32 -5.43
C ILE A 55 15.86 4.39 -4.24
N LEU A 56 15.33 4.93 -3.13
CA LEU A 56 15.16 4.18 -1.89
C LEU A 56 13.84 3.39 -1.92
N ASN A 57 13.93 2.15 -2.37
CA ASN A 57 12.84 1.16 -2.29
C ASN A 57 11.54 1.61 -3.00
N PRO A 58 11.60 1.85 -4.33
CA PRO A 58 10.48 2.35 -5.11
C PRO A 58 9.26 1.41 -5.07
N GLY A 59 8.06 1.97 -5.00
CA GLY A 59 6.81 1.20 -5.06
C GLY A 59 6.37 0.51 -3.75
N LYS A 60 7.11 0.64 -2.64
CA LYS A 60 6.76 -0.03 -1.36
C LYS A 60 5.82 0.75 -0.43
N LYS A 61 5.74 2.07 -0.61
CA LYS A 61 4.83 2.94 0.17
C LYS A 61 3.98 3.80 -0.74
N ILE A 62 4.64 4.39 -1.74
CA ILE A 62 3.98 5.14 -2.80
C ILE A 62 4.02 4.28 -4.05
N THR A 63 2.85 3.85 -4.52
CA THR A 63 2.72 3.07 -5.75
C THR A 63 1.55 3.56 -6.59
N LYS A 64 1.70 3.43 -7.90
CA LYS A 64 0.60 3.53 -8.89
C LYS A 64 0.29 2.18 -9.53
N LYS A 65 1.08 1.14 -9.19
CA LYS A 65 0.97 -0.21 -9.73
C LYS A 65 0.25 -1.09 -8.72
N SER A 66 -0.76 -1.83 -9.18
CA SER A 66 -1.31 -2.95 -8.43
C SER A 66 -0.31 -4.11 -8.46
N THR A 67 0.01 -4.65 -7.29
CA THR A 67 1.02 -5.71 -7.12
C THR A 67 0.42 -7.08 -6.84
N ILE A 68 -0.84 -7.15 -6.40
CA ILE A 68 -1.51 -8.42 -6.11
C ILE A 68 -1.92 -9.15 -7.38
N VAL A 69 -2.41 -8.43 -8.39
CA VAL A 69 -3.14 -9.05 -9.52
C VAL A 69 -2.26 -9.94 -10.41
N LYS A 70 -0.93 -9.74 -10.46
CA LYS A 70 -0.08 -10.49 -11.41
C LYS A 70 0.45 -11.83 -10.92
N ASN A 71 0.46 -12.09 -9.61
CA ASN A 71 1.13 -13.27 -9.05
C ASN A 71 0.19 -14.44 -8.73
N LEU A 72 -1.13 -14.23 -8.81
CA LEU A 72 -2.14 -15.25 -8.46
C LEU A 72 -2.87 -15.81 -9.69
N GLU A 73 -2.76 -15.21 -10.87
CA GLU A 73 -3.35 -15.74 -12.12
C GLU A 73 -2.67 -17.02 -12.64
N LYS A 74 -1.68 -17.57 -11.92
CA LYS A 74 -0.90 -18.75 -12.33
C LYS A 74 -1.06 -19.99 -11.46
N TYR A 75 -2.04 -20.00 -10.56
CA TYR A 75 -2.43 -21.20 -9.80
C TYR A 75 -3.93 -21.43 -9.90
#